data_AF-A0A329KZE5-F1
#
_entry.id   AF-A0A329KZE5-F1
#
_cell.length_a   1.000
_cell.length_b   1.000
_cell.length_c   1.000
_cell.angle_alpha   90.00
_cell.angle_beta   90.00
_cell.angle_gamma   90.00
#
_symmetry.space_group_name_H-M   'P 1'
#
loop_
_entity.id
_entity.type
_entity.pdbx_description
1 polymer ?
#
loop_
_entity_poly.entity_id
_entity_poly.type
_entity_poly.pdbx_seq_one_letter_code
_entity_poly.pdbx_strand_id
1 'polypeptide(L)'
;MSMPDMQAQGPFRMDPSVAVWSLVRELIEQQRSLVQLEQTLAAVKAEHANDIDGVVSLTYDLKNLCDLVGLRRLWYSKGLPSMLAKLAVVLEAHETFGGQAFSIDDPVDAELWRGKYFVAVDDMTAAMP
;
A
#
# COMPACT_ATOMS: atom_id res chain seq x y z
N MET A 1 -2.76 -6.71 15.77
CA MET A 1 -4.07 -7.24 15.34
C MET A 1 -4.02 -7.40 13.84
N SER A 2 -4.32 -8.59 13.33
CA SER A 2 -4.15 -8.92 11.91
C SER A 2 -5.21 -8.25 11.05
N MET A 3 -4.78 -7.74 9.89
CA MET A 3 -5.66 -7.37 8.78
C MET A 3 -6.70 -8.48 8.51
N PRO A 4 -7.89 -8.14 7.99
CA PRO A 4 -8.72 -9.14 7.34
C PRO A 4 -7.89 -9.80 6.25
N ASP A 5 -7.64 -11.09 6.43
CA ASP A 5 -6.77 -11.86 5.55
C ASP A 5 -7.55 -12.18 4.27
N MET A 6 -7.44 -11.27 3.31
CA MET A 6 -8.12 -11.35 2.00
C MET A 6 -7.69 -12.59 1.20
N GLN A 7 -6.70 -13.34 1.67
CA GLN A 7 -6.19 -14.58 1.07
C GLN A 7 -6.42 -15.83 1.94
N ALA A 8 -7.04 -15.70 3.12
CA ALA A 8 -7.30 -16.84 4.00
C ALA A 8 -8.46 -17.70 3.50
N GLN A 9 -8.33 -19.03 3.62
CA GLN A 9 -9.44 -19.95 3.42
C GLN A 9 -10.37 -19.98 4.64
N GLY A 10 -11.68 -20.14 4.42
CA GLY A 10 -12.69 -20.28 5.48
C GLY A 10 -13.71 -19.14 5.53
N PRO A 11 -14.31 -18.83 6.69
CA PRO A 11 -15.21 -17.69 6.82
C PRO A 11 -14.52 -16.35 6.53
N PHE A 12 -15.23 -15.43 5.88
CA PHE A 12 -14.77 -14.05 5.73
C PHE A 12 -15.17 -13.24 6.96
N ARG A 13 -14.20 -12.61 7.62
CA ARG A 13 -14.43 -11.85 8.87
C ARG A 13 -13.81 -10.47 8.76
N MET A 14 -14.55 -9.47 9.21
CA MET A 14 -14.09 -8.09 9.23
C MET A 14 -14.79 -7.30 10.32
N ASP A 15 -14.07 -6.36 10.93
CA ASP A 15 -14.62 -5.23 11.66
C ASP A 15 -14.35 -3.97 10.84
N PRO A 16 -15.35 -3.40 10.13
CA PRO A 16 -15.12 -2.28 9.23
C PRO A 16 -14.59 -1.03 9.94
N SER A 17 -15.08 -0.75 11.15
CA SER A 17 -14.64 0.41 11.93
C SER A 17 -13.17 0.28 12.33
N VAL A 18 -12.73 -0.91 12.76
CA VAL A 18 -11.32 -1.15 13.09
C VAL A 18 -10.45 -1.15 11.82
N ALA A 19 -10.94 -1.77 10.74
CA ALA A 19 -10.21 -1.92 9.50
C ALA A 19 -9.93 -0.57 8.83
N VAL A 20 -10.93 0.33 8.75
CA VAL A 20 -10.75 1.64 8.10
C VAL A 20 -9.67 2.46 8.80
N TRP A 21 -9.71 2.54 10.13
CA TRP A 21 -8.71 3.31 10.89
C TRP A 21 -7.32 2.68 10.83
N SER A 22 -7.23 1.36 10.75
CA SER A 22 -5.95 0.67 10.60
C SER A 22 -5.33 0.96 9.22
N LEU A 23 -6.12 0.85 8.14
CA LEU A 23 -5.68 1.13 6.78
C LEU A 23 -5.31 2.60 6.57
N VAL A 24 -6.09 3.54 7.11
CA VAL A 24 -5.78 4.97 7.01
C VAL A 24 -4.46 5.30 7.72
N ARG A 25 -4.20 4.71 8.89
CA ARG A 25 -2.91 4.88 9.58
C ARG A 25 -1.76 4.33 8.75
N GLU A 26 -1.90 3.10 8.24
CA GLU A 26 -0.88 2.47 7.40
C GLU A 26 -0.58 3.30 6.14
N LEU A 27 -1.63 3.82 5.47
CA LEU A 27 -1.48 4.71 4.32
C LEU A 27 -0.68 5.97 4.65
N ILE A 28 -1.01 6.63 5.76
CA ILE A 28 -0.30 7.84 6.21
C ILE A 28 1.15 7.51 6.57
N GLU A 29 1.40 6.41 7.25
CA GLU A 29 2.74 5.96 7.62
C GLU A 29 3.60 5.68 6.38
N GLN A 30 3.10 4.88 5.44
CA GLN A 30 3.79 4.58 4.18
C GLN A 30 4.11 5.85 3.39
N GLN A 31 3.15 6.77 3.28
CA GLN A 31 3.36 8.04 2.57
C GLN A 31 4.42 8.91 3.27
N ARG A 32 4.43 8.96 4.61
CA ARG A 32 5.46 9.68 5.38
C ARG A 32 6.84 9.06 5.19
N SER A 33 6.95 7.74 5.23
CA SER A 33 8.23 7.04 5.01
C SER A 33 8.80 7.32 3.63
N LEU A 34 7.97 7.37 2.58
CA LEU A 34 8.42 7.74 1.23
C LEU A 34 8.97 9.17 1.17
N VAL A 35 8.25 10.13 1.76
CA VAL A 35 8.71 11.53 1.80
C VAL A 35 10.01 11.68 2.59
N GLN A 36 10.15 10.98 3.72
CA GLN A 36 11.38 10.98 4.50
C GLN A 36 12.57 10.40 3.72
N LEU A 37 12.34 9.33 2.96
CA LEU A 37 13.37 8.72 2.12
C LEU A 37 13.82 9.69 1.00
N GLU A 38 12.87 10.37 0.34
CA GLU A 38 13.16 11.38 -0.68
C GLU A 38 13.98 12.56 -0.11
N GLN A 39 13.60 13.06 1.07
CA GLN A 39 14.30 14.14 1.76
C GLN A 39 15.72 13.74 2.16
N THR A 40 15.90 12.54 2.70
CA THR A 40 17.21 12.01 3.10
C THR A 40 18.14 11.92 1.90
N LEU A 41 17.63 11.40 0.77
CA LEU A 41 18.42 11.32 -0.45
C LEU A 41 18.80 12.69 -1.02
N ALA A 42 17.88 13.66 -0.96
CA ALA A 42 18.18 15.03 -1.37
C ALA A 42 19.27 15.68 -0.50
N ALA A 43 19.24 15.44 0.81
CA ALA A 43 20.27 15.93 1.73
C ALA A 43 21.65 15.31 1.43
N VAL A 44 21.72 13.99 1.24
CA VAL A 44 22.96 13.28 0.88
C VAL A 44 23.54 13.82 -0.42
N LYS A 45 22.70 14.06 -1.44
CA LYS A 45 23.15 14.66 -2.72
C LYS A 45 23.74 16.06 -2.54
N ALA A 46 23.11 16.89 -1.71
CA ALA A 46 23.57 18.26 -1.48
C ALA A 46 24.91 18.27 -0.74
N GLU A 47 25.12 17.35 0.21
CA GLU A 47 26.37 17.21 0.97
C GLU A 47 27.56 16.85 0.08
N HIS A 48 27.35 16.01 -0.94
CA HIS A 48 28.40 15.53 -1.85
C HIS A 48 28.56 16.39 -3.12
N ALA A 49 27.78 17.47 -3.29
CA ALA A 49 27.78 18.26 -4.53
C ALA A 49 29.09 19.02 -4.81
N ASN A 50 29.96 19.21 -3.80
CA ASN A 50 31.20 19.96 -3.91
C ASN A 50 32.47 19.09 -3.78
N ASP A 51 32.34 17.76 -3.68
CA ASP A 51 33.47 16.84 -3.56
C ASP A 51 33.70 16.09 -4.88
N ILE A 52 34.68 16.56 -5.65
CA ILE A 52 35.02 16.03 -7.00
C ILE A 52 35.65 14.62 -6.90
N ASP A 53 36.29 14.27 -5.79
CA ASP A 53 36.84 12.92 -5.56
C ASP A 53 35.74 11.95 -5.04
N GLY A 54 34.68 12.47 -4.42
CA GLY A 54 33.47 11.73 -4.04
C GLY A 54 32.57 11.30 -5.20
N VAL A 55 32.81 11.80 -6.42
CA VAL A 55 32.02 11.51 -7.63
C VAL A 55 32.09 10.02 -8.03
N VAL A 56 33.17 9.31 -7.69
CA VAL A 56 33.29 7.85 -7.93
C VAL A 56 32.43 7.05 -6.94
N SER A 57 32.18 7.57 -5.72
CA SER A 57 31.24 6.99 -4.75
C SER A 57 29.78 7.21 -5.16
N LEU A 58 29.49 8.32 -5.86
CA LEU A 58 28.16 8.60 -6.42
C LEU A 58 27.72 7.59 -7.49
N THR A 59 28.65 6.91 -8.17
CA THR A 59 28.34 5.78 -9.04
C THR A 59 27.74 4.58 -8.28
N TYR A 60 28.03 4.45 -6.98
CA TYR A 60 27.39 3.49 -6.07
C TYR A 60 26.04 4.04 -5.54
N ASP A 61 25.92 5.35 -5.31
CA ASP A 61 24.65 6.03 -4.97
C ASP A 61 23.66 6.15 -6.14
N LEU A 62 24.10 5.98 -7.38
CA LEU A 62 23.20 5.88 -8.54
C LEU A 62 22.25 4.68 -8.38
N LYS A 63 22.72 3.62 -7.72
CA LYS A 63 21.88 2.48 -7.33
C LYS A 63 20.81 2.92 -6.34
N ASN A 64 21.15 3.70 -5.31
CA ASN A 64 20.19 4.26 -4.34
C ASN A 64 19.13 5.15 -5.02
N LEU A 65 19.51 5.88 -6.07
CA LEU A 65 18.57 6.67 -6.88
C LEU A 65 17.65 5.83 -7.76
N CYS A 66 18.21 4.85 -8.48
CA CYS A 66 17.43 3.90 -9.25
C CYS A 66 16.49 3.09 -8.35
N ASP A 67 16.94 2.73 -7.14
CA ASP A 67 16.17 2.03 -6.13
C ASP A 67 15.05 2.93 -5.58
N LEU A 68 15.28 4.23 -5.37
CA LEU A 68 14.23 5.15 -4.92
C LEU A 68 13.19 5.40 -6.02
N VAL A 69 13.62 5.61 -7.27
CA VAL A 69 12.70 5.70 -8.42
C VAL A 69 11.92 4.39 -8.56
N GLY A 70 12.57 3.25 -8.37
CA GLY A 70 11.96 1.92 -8.35
C GLY A 70 10.94 1.76 -7.23
N LEU A 71 11.25 2.17 -6.00
CA LEU A 71 10.37 2.14 -4.83
C LEU A 71 9.16 3.06 -5.02
N ARG A 72 9.38 4.28 -5.53
CA ARG A 72 8.30 5.22 -5.83
C ARG A 72 7.38 4.65 -6.90
N ARG A 73 7.94 4.12 -7.98
CA ARG A 73 7.18 3.45 -9.04
C ARG A 73 6.41 2.26 -8.46
N LEU A 74 7.03 1.42 -7.64
CA LEU A 74 6.39 0.27 -7.01
C LEU A 74 5.24 0.70 -6.08
N TRP A 75 5.44 1.75 -5.29
CA TRP A 75 4.40 2.31 -4.44
C TRP A 75 3.20 2.77 -5.27
N TYR A 76 3.40 3.64 -6.26
CA TYR A 76 2.28 4.17 -7.04
C TYR A 76 1.65 3.16 -7.99
N SER A 77 2.39 2.13 -8.44
CA SER A 77 1.88 1.10 -9.35
C SER A 77 1.24 -0.10 -8.65
N LYS A 78 1.58 -0.37 -7.38
CA LYS A 78 1.09 -1.54 -6.65
C LYS A 78 0.66 -1.24 -5.23
N GLY A 79 1.52 -0.56 -4.45
CA GLY A 79 1.29 -0.32 -3.02
C GLY A 79 0.04 0.52 -2.76
N LEU A 80 -0.05 1.70 -3.37
CA LEU A 80 -1.17 2.61 -3.24
C LEU A 80 -2.47 2.02 -3.81
N PRO A 81 -2.51 1.46 -5.05
CA PRO A 81 -3.69 0.75 -5.55
C PRO A 81 -4.19 -0.35 -4.61
N SER A 82 -3.29 -1.18 -4.08
CA SER A 82 -3.65 -2.22 -3.11
C SER A 82 -4.27 -1.64 -1.83
N MET A 83 -3.70 -0.56 -1.30
CA MET A 83 -4.22 0.10 -0.09
C MET A 83 -5.63 0.68 -0.32
N LEU A 84 -5.82 1.34 -1.46
CA LEU A 84 -7.11 1.92 -1.85
C LEU A 84 -8.15 0.83 -2.10
N ALA A 85 -7.76 -0.29 -2.72
CA ALA A 85 -8.65 -1.42 -2.94
C ALA A 85 -9.14 -2.03 -1.62
N LYS A 86 -8.25 -2.18 -0.63
CA LYS A 86 -8.64 -2.60 0.73
C LYS A 86 -9.62 -1.62 1.35
N LEU A 87 -9.38 -0.31 1.22
CA LEU A 87 -10.29 0.72 1.72
C LEU A 87 -11.66 0.67 1.04
N ALA A 88 -11.72 0.41 -0.26
CA ALA A 88 -12.99 0.24 -0.99
C ALA A 88 -13.77 -0.98 -0.49
N VAL A 89 -13.12 -2.13 -0.28
CA VAL A 89 -13.79 -3.32 0.28
C VAL A 89 -14.30 -3.03 1.70
N VAL A 90 -13.52 -2.35 2.53
CA VAL A 90 -13.95 -1.96 3.89
C VAL A 90 -15.13 -0.99 3.85
N LEU A 91 -15.13 -0.02 2.93
CA LEU A 91 -16.23 0.91 2.73
C LEU A 91 -17.50 0.16 2.33
N GLU A 92 -17.42 -0.73 1.34
CA GLU A 92 -18.56 -1.53 0.90
C GLU A 92 -19.06 -2.45 2.01
N ALA A 93 -18.16 -3.06 2.79
CA ALA A 93 -18.52 -3.88 3.94
C ALA A 93 -19.24 -3.06 5.02
N HIS A 94 -18.77 -1.83 5.28
CA HIS A 94 -19.43 -0.92 6.20
C HIS A 94 -20.83 -0.52 5.71
N GLU A 95 -20.99 -0.24 4.42
CA GLU A 95 -22.29 0.09 3.83
C GLU A 95 -23.26 -1.10 3.84
N THR A 96 -22.75 -2.32 3.71
CA THR A 96 -23.56 -3.55 3.65
C THR A 96 -23.94 -4.07 5.04
N PHE A 97 -22.99 -4.11 5.98
CA PHE A 97 -23.15 -4.76 7.29
C PHE A 97 -23.13 -3.79 8.47
N GLY A 98 -22.90 -2.50 8.22
CA GLY A 98 -22.70 -1.48 9.26
C GLY A 98 -21.28 -1.49 9.83
N GLY A 99 -21.07 -0.70 10.88
CA GLY A 99 -19.73 -0.51 11.46
C GLY A 99 -19.25 -1.60 12.43
N GLN A 100 -20.04 -2.64 12.69
CA GLN A 100 -19.71 -3.68 13.67
C GLN A 100 -19.01 -4.88 13.00
N ALA A 101 -18.33 -5.68 13.81
CA ALA A 101 -17.71 -6.92 13.36
C ALA A 101 -18.75 -7.92 12.84
N PHE A 102 -18.43 -8.58 11.72
CA PHE A 102 -19.26 -9.62 11.11
C PHE A 102 -18.44 -10.82 10.63
N SER A 103 -19.15 -11.93 10.38
CA SER A 103 -18.62 -13.16 9.79
C SER A 103 -19.56 -13.63 8.67
N ILE A 104 -19.00 -14.02 7.54
CA ILE A 104 -19.68 -14.69 6.44
C ILE A 104 -19.14 -16.12 6.41
N ASP A 105 -19.96 -17.05 6.87
CA ASP A 105 -19.56 -18.45 6.99
C ASP A 105 -19.88 -19.27 5.72
N ASP A 106 -20.78 -18.77 4.87
CA ASP A 106 -21.02 -19.39 3.56
C ASP A 106 -19.77 -19.24 2.68
N PRO A 107 -19.22 -20.35 2.15
CA PRO A 107 -17.95 -20.32 1.43
C PRO A 107 -18.03 -19.58 0.09
N VAL A 108 -19.19 -19.57 -0.57
CA VAL A 108 -19.38 -18.89 -1.85
C VAL A 108 -19.44 -17.38 -1.64
N ASP A 109 -20.24 -16.93 -0.66
CA ASP A 109 -20.33 -15.52 -0.31
C ASP A 109 -19.00 -15.00 0.27
N ALA A 110 -18.32 -15.79 1.10
CA ALA A 110 -17.01 -15.44 1.62
C ALA A 110 -15.98 -15.23 0.49
N GLU A 111 -16.00 -16.10 -0.53
CA GLU A 111 -15.11 -15.97 -1.69
C GLU A 111 -15.48 -14.79 -2.58
N LEU A 112 -16.78 -14.50 -2.74
CA LEU A 112 -17.23 -13.30 -3.43
C LEU A 112 -16.68 -12.03 -2.77
N TRP A 113 -16.70 -11.98 -1.44
CA TRP A 113 -16.17 -10.84 -0.68
C TRP A 113 -14.65 -10.71 -0.79
N ARG A 114 -13.89 -11.81 -0.84
CA ARG A 114 -12.46 -11.76 -1.17
C ARG A 114 -12.22 -11.29 -2.60
N GLY A 115 -13.04 -11.76 -3.53
CA GLY A 115 -12.99 -11.40 -4.96
C GLY A 115 -13.07 -9.88 -5.18
N LYS A 116 -13.89 -9.18 -4.38
CA LYS A 116 -14.01 -7.72 -4.44
C LYS A 116 -12.68 -6.98 -4.29
N TYR A 117 -11.75 -7.50 -3.48
CA TYR A 117 -10.42 -6.91 -3.36
C TYR A 117 -9.67 -6.96 -4.70
N PHE A 118 -9.67 -8.10 -5.39
CA PHE A 118 -8.95 -8.24 -6.65
C PHE A 118 -9.55 -7.36 -7.75
N VAL A 119 -10.88 -7.31 -7.83
CA VAL A 119 -11.58 -6.41 -8.77
C VAL A 119 -11.22 -4.95 -8.47
N ALA A 120 -11.26 -4.54 -7.20
CA ALA A 120 -10.90 -3.17 -6.82
C ALA A 120 -9.41 -2.85 -7.09
N VAL A 121 -8.50 -3.83 -6.95
CA VAL A 121 -7.09 -3.65 -7.33
C VAL A 121 -6.96 -3.42 -8.83
N ASP A 122 -7.65 -4.21 -9.65
CA ASP A 122 -7.62 -4.06 -11.10
C ASP A 122 -8.18 -2.70 -11.53
N ASP A 123 -9.27 -2.23 -10.92
CA ASP A 123 -9.88 -0.92 -11.19
C ASP A 123 -8.95 0.26 -10.82
N MET A 124 -8.11 0.09 -9.78
CA MET A 124 -7.25 1.14 -9.24
C MET A 124 -5.81 1.08 -9.75
N THR A 125 -5.45 0.01 -10.45
CA THR A 125 -4.14 -0.13 -11.08
C THR A 125 -4.28 0.35 -12.51
N ALA A 126 -3.65 1.49 -12.84
CA ALA A 126 -3.58 1.91 -14.23
C ALA A 126 -2.86 0.83 -15.05
N ALA A 127 -3.51 0.32 -16.10
CA ALA A 127 -2.82 -0.39 -17.15
C ALA A 127 -1.79 0.58 -17.73
N MET A 128 -0.51 0.37 -17.41
CA MET A 128 0.53 1.13 -18.10
C MET A 128 0.43 0.77 -19.60
N PRO A 129 0.34 1.76 -20.50
CA PRO A 129 0.43 1.52 -21.94
C PRO A 129 1.78 0.93 -22.34
#